data_AF-A0ABD1FL89-F1
#
_entry.id   AF-A0ABD1FL89-F1
#
_cell.length_a   1.000
_cell.length_b   1.000
_cell.length_c   1.000
_cell.angle_alpha   90.00
_cell.angle_beta   90.00
_cell.angle_gamma   90.00
#
_symmetry.space_group_name_H-M   'P 1'
#
loop_
_entity.id
_entity.type
_entity.pdbx_description
1 polymer ?
#
loop_
_entity_poly.entity_id
_entity_poly.type
_entity_poly.pdbx_seq_one_letter_code
_entity_poly.pdbx_strand_id
1 'polypeptide(L)'
;MEPSRMTLFRFGNTSTSSLWYELAYSEAKGRIKRGDRTWQIAFGSGFKCNSAVWKALRTINPAKEKSPWIDEIDQFPVEVPKVASL
;
A
#
# COMPACT_ATOMS: atom_id res chain seq x y z
N MET A 1 5.46 7.32 -2.83
CA MET A 1 5.19 7.53 -1.39
C MET A 1 3.70 7.59 -1.05
N GLU A 2 2.82 7.87 -2.02
CA GLU A 2 1.36 7.91 -1.81
C GLU A 2 0.78 6.68 -1.10
N PRO A 3 1.08 5.41 -1.47
CA PRO A 3 0.48 4.25 -0.80
C PRO A 3 0.71 4.24 0.71
N SER A 4 1.94 4.53 1.15
CA SER A 4 2.28 4.60 2.57
C SER A 4 1.53 5.71 3.31
N ARG A 5 1.43 6.90 2.70
CA ARG A 5 0.68 8.03 3.29
C ARG A 5 -0.82 7.74 3.37
N MET A 6 -1.42 7.15 2.34
CA MET A 6 -2.85 6.85 2.31
C MET A 6 -3.19 5.72 3.29
N THR A 7 -2.37 4.66 3.33
CA THR A 7 -2.50 3.58 4.32
C THR A 7 -2.44 4.15 5.74
N LEU A 8 -1.43 4.96 6.04
CA LEU A 8 -1.28 5.59 7.35
C LEU A 8 -2.45 6.52 7.68
N PHE A 9 -2.90 7.33 6.72
CA PHE A 9 -4.02 8.26 6.92
C PHE A 9 -5.32 7.50 7.26
N ARG A 10 -5.59 6.41 6.53
CA ARG A 10 -6.85 5.66 6.67
C ARG A 10 -6.85 4.71 7.87
N PHE A 11 -5.79 3.92 8.03
CA PHE A 11 -5.75 2.82 8.98
C PHE A 11 -4.86 3.09 10.20
N GLY A 12 -4.15 4.22 10.21
CA GLY A 12 -3.11 4.46 11.19
C GLY A 12 -1.92 3.51 11.01
N ASN A 13 -1.06 3.46 12.02
CA ASN A 13 0.08 2.55 12.03
C ASN A 13 -0.39 1.17 12.48
N THR A 14 -0.59 0.25 11.53
CA THR A 14 -0.94 -1.15 11.80
C THR A 14 0.30 -2.04 11.98
N SER A 15 1.41 -1.43 12.41
CA SER A 15 2.70 -2.07 12.63
C SER A 15 3.17 -2.82 11.37
N THR A 16 3.67 -4.04 11.51
CA THR A 16 4.22 -4.87 10.44
C THR A 16 3.23 -5.17 9.31
N SER A 17 1.92 -5.08 9.57
CA SER A 17 0.92 -5.33 8.54
C SER A 17 0.76 -4.18 7.52
N SER A 18 1.26 -2.97 7.83
CA SER A 18 1.10 -1.76 7.00
C SER A 18 1.54 -1.99 5.55
N LEU A 19 2.63 -2.74 5.34
CA LEU A 19 3.19 -3.04 4.01
C LEU A 19 2.20 -3.78 3.10
N TRP A 20 1.37 -4.63 3.68
CA TRP A 20 0.36 -5.39 2.95
C TRP A 20 -0.85 -4.51 2.60
N TYR A 21 -1.22 -3.58 3.48
CA TYR A 21 -2.24 -2.58 3.16
C TYR A 21 -1.77 -1.60 2.07
N GLU A 22 -0.48 -1.25 2.04
CA GLU A 22 0.14 -0.46 0.96
C GLU A 22 0.15 -1.21 -0.39
N LEU A 23 0.41 -2.51 -0.37
CA LEU A 23 0.31 -3.35 -1.56
C LEU A 23 -1.15 -3.43 -2.03
N ALA A 24 -2.09 -3.70 -1.12
CA ALA A 24 -3.52 -3.75 -1.41
C ALA A 24 -4.06 -2.42 -1.94
N TYR A 25 -3.52 -1.28 -1.47
CA TYR A 25 -3.82 0.04 -2.03
C TYR A 25 -3.37 0.16 -3.49
N SER A 26 -2.16 -0.32 -3.79
CA SER A 26 -1.60 -0.31 -5.15
C SER A 26 -2.40 -1.23 -6.09
N GLU A 27 -2.83 -2.39 -5.59
CA GLU A 27 -3.73 -3.31 -6.27
C GLU A 27 -5.09 -2.65 -6.55
N ALA A 28 -5.70 -2.01 -5.55
CA ALA A 28 -6.98 -1.32 -5.68
C ALA A 28 -6.91 -0.12 -6.64
N LYS A 29 -5.77 0.57 -6.74
CA LYS A 29 -5.50 1.59 -7.76
C LYS A 29 -5.26 1.02 -9.17
N GLY A 30 -5.34 -0.30 -9.35
CA GLY A 30 -5.10 -0.95 -10.63
C GLY A 30 -3.65 -0.82 -11.12
N ARG A 31 -2.71 -0.60 -10.20
CA ARG A 31 -1.28 -0.37 -10.53
C ARG A 31 -0.48 -1.65 -10.69
N ILE A 32 -1.06 -2.82 -10.40
CA ILE A 32 -0.39 -4.13 -10.44
C ILE A 32 -0.86 -4.94 -11.65
N LYS A 33 0.02 -5.10 -12.64
CA LYS A 33 -0.22 -5.87 -13.88
C LYS A 33 0.64 -7.13 -13.93
N ARG A 34 0.21 -8.13 -14.70
CA ARG A 34 0.96 -9.37 -14.90
C ARG A 34 2.39 -9.06 -15.38
N GLY A 35 3.38 -9.62 -14.69
CA GLY A 35 4.80 -9.45 -15.00
C GLY A 35 5.47 -8.32 -14.22
N ASP A 36 4.70 -7.39 -13.64
CA ASP A 36 5.25 -6.30 -12.82
C ASP A 36 6.03 -6.84 -11.63
N ARG A 37 7.06 -6.10 -11.24
CA ARG A 37 7.86 -6.39 -10.05
C ARG A 37 7.60 -5.32 -9.00
N THR A 38 7.21 -5.75 -7.81
CA THR A 38 7.01 -4.86 -6.66
C THR A 38 8.06 -5.16 -5.62
N TRP A 39 8.79 -4.14 -5.18
CA TRP A 39 9.76 -4.26 -4.11
C TRP A 39 9.15 -3.70 -2.83
N GLN A 40 9.02 -4.56 -1.81
CA GLN A 40 8.64 -4.16 -0.46
C GLN A 40 9.89 -4.03 0.39
N ILE A 41 10.02 -2.88 1.05
CA ILE A 41 11.07 -2.59 2.02
C ILE A 41 10.38 -2.21 3.33
N ALA A 42 10.75 -2.89 4.40
CA ALA A 42 10.13 -2.74 5.71
C ALA A 42 11.16 -2.46 6.78
N PHE A 43 10.80 -1.58 7.71
CA PHE A 43 11.57 -1.31 8.92
C PHE A 43 10.70 -1.57 10.14
N GLY A 44 11.27 -2.27 11.13
CA GLY A 44 10.65 -2.49 12.43
C GLY A 44 11.47 -1.85 13.54
N SER A 45 10.89 -1.72 14.74
CA SER A 45 11.59 -1.18 15.90
C SER A 45 12.92 -1.90 16.18
N GLY A 46 13.98 -1.14 16.46
CA GLY A 46 15.35 -1.63 16.60
C GLY A 46 16.12 -1.56 15.26
N PHE A 47 16.89 -2.60 14.95
CA PHE A 47 17.70 -2.70 13.72
C PHE A 47 17.16 -3.75 12.73
N LYS A 48 15.83 -3.96 12.71
CA LYS A 48 15.20 -4.99 11.88
C LYS A 48 14.75 -4.38 10.56
N CYS A 49 15.23 -4.95 9.46
CA CYS A 49 14.77 -4.65 8.12
C CYS A 49 14.36 -5.92 7.37
N ASN A 50 13.41 -5.79 6.46
CA ASN A 50 13.06 -6.83 5.51
C ASN A 50 12.98 -6.23 4.10
N SER A 51 13.39 -7.02 3.10
CA SER A 51 13.43 -6.65 1.70
C SER A 51 12.95 -7.84 0.88
N ALA A 52 11.85 -7.67 0.14
CA ALA A 52 11.27 -8.72 -0.69
C ALA A 52 10.83 -8.19 -2.05
N VAL A 53 11.18 -8.90 -3.12
CA VAL A 53 10.73 -8.58 -4.47
C VAL A 53 9.69 -9.61 -4.91
N TRP A 54 8.51 -9.12 -5.27
CA TRP A 54 7.39 -9.90 -5.76
C TRP A 54 7.25 -9.73 -7.26
N LYS A 55 6.85 -10.78 -7.97
CA LYS A 55 6.44 -10.71 -9.38
C LYS A 55 4.96 -11.01 -9.48
N ALA A 56 4.19 -10.10 -10.07
CA ALA A 56 2.77 -10.29 -10.29
C ALA A 56 2.54 -11.40 -11.33
N LEU A 57 1.89 -12.49 -10.90
CA LEU A 57 1.60 -13.64 -11.76
C LEU A 57 0.39 -13.41 -12.68
N ARG A 58 -0.49 -12.48 -12.30
CA ARG A 58 -1.68 -12.06 -13.03
C ARG A 58 -1.86 -10.55 -12.93
N THR A 59 -2.66 -9.98 -13.82
CA THR A 59 -3.12 -8.60 -13.71
C THR A 59 -4.24 -8.55 -12.68
N ILE A 60 -4.15 -7.60 -11.75
CA ILE A 60 -5.17 -7.39 -10.73
C ILE A 60 -6.24 -6.46 -11.30
N ASN A 61 -7.50 -6.90 -11.32
CA ASN A 61 -8.63 -6.07 -11.74
C ASN A 61 -9.37 -5.59 -10.47
N PRO A 62 -9.27 -4.31 -10.09
CA PRO A 62 -9.87 -3.80 -8.85
C PRO A 62 -11.35 -4.16 -8.70
N ALA A 63 -12.13 -4.15 -9.79
CA ALA A 63 -13.56 -4.45 -9.78
C ALA A 63 -13.90 -5.92 -9.47
N LYS A 64 -12.90 -6.83 -9.48
CA LYS A 64 -13.08 -8.26 -9.22
C LYS A 64 -12.40 -8.73 -7.94
N GLU A 65 -11.64 -7.88 -7.27
CA GLU A 65 -10.95 -8.26 -6.04
C GLU A 65 -11.81 -7.97 -4.82
N LYS A 66 -11.51 -8.66 -3.71
CA LYS A 66 -11.93 -8.23 -2.37
C LYS A 66 -10.73 -7.57 -1.73
N SER A 67 -10.80 -6.27 -1.51
CA SER A 67 -9.72 -5.48 -0.92
C SER A 67 -10.30 -4.61 0.18
N PRO A 68 -9.56 -4.37 1.27
CA PRO A 68 -10.00 -3.42 2.29
C PRO A 68 -10.24 -2.01 1.71
N TRP A 69 -9.74 -1.70 0.51
CA TRP A 69 -9.89 -0.41 -0.16
C TRP A 69 -11.10 -0.28 -1.09
N ILE A 70 -11.81 -1.36 -1.41
CA ILE A 70 -12.68 -1.37 -2.60
C ILE A 70 -13.81 -0.35 -2.57
N ASP A 71 -14.40 -0.08 -1.42
CA ASP A 71 -15.58 0.78 -1.29
C ASP A 71 -15.24 2.28 -1.34
N GLU A 72 -13.97 2.64 -1.13
CA GLU A 72 -13.56 4.04 -0.95
C GLU A 72 -12.28 4.41 -1.71
N ILE A 73 -11.69 3.50 -2.49
CA ILE A 73 -10.41 3.75 -3.16
C ILE A 73 -10.45 4.98 -4.07
N ASP A 74 -11.60 5.30 -4.65
CA ASP A 74 -11.79 6.46 -5.53
C ASP A 74 -11.72 7.80 -4.80
N GLN A 75 -11.84 7.79 -3.47
CA GLN A 75 -11.69 8.99 -2.62
C GLN A 75 -10.22 9.34 -2.32
N PHE A 76 -9.28 8.49 -2.75
CA PHE A 76 -7.84 8.68 -2.55
C PHE A 76 -7.13 9.08 -3.86
N PRO A 77 -5.98 9.77 -3.81
CA PRO A 77 -5.33 10.26 -2.60
C PRO A 77 -6.04 11.49 -2.03
N VAL A 78 -6.07 11.58 -0.70
CA VAL A 78 -6.46 12.81 0.00
C VAL A 78 -5.25 13.74 0.11
N GLU A 79 -5.51 15.04 0.23
CA GLU A 79 -4.46 16.00 0.53
C GLU A 79 -4.02 15.83 1.99
N VAL A 80 -2.78 15.40 2.20
CA VAL A 80 -2.19 15.23 3.54
C VAL A 80 -1.07 16.26 3.68
N PRO A 81 -0.99 17.00 4.80
CA PRO A 81 0.07 17.99 5.03
C PRO A 81 1.47 17.40 4.83
N LYS A 82 2.36 18.15 4.17
CA LYS A 82 3.75 17.70 3.95
C LYS A 82 4.55 17.61 5.25
N VAL A 83 4.21 18.45 6.22
CA VAL A 83 4.80 18.54 7.56
C VAL A 83 3.65 18.68 8.55
N ALA A 84 3.65 17.87 9.60
CA ALA A 84 2.77 18.08 10.76
C ALA A 84 3.54 18.90 11.80
N SER A 85 2.92 19.92 12.37
CA SER A 85 3.43 20.55 13.59
C SER A 85 3.34 19.53 14.73
N LEU A 86 4.45 19.36 15.46
CA LEU A 86 4.47 18.61 16.72
C LEU A 86 3.65 19.35 17.78
#